data_AF-C7D6K5-F1
#
_entry.id   AF-C7D6K5-F1
#
_cell.length_a   1.000
_cell.length_b   1.000
_cell.length_c   1.000
_cell.angle_alpha   90.00
_cell.angle_beta   90.00
_cell.angle_gamma   90.00
#
_symmetry.space_group_name_H-M   'P 1'
#
loop_
_entity.id
_entity.type
_entity.pdbx_description
1 polymer ?
#
loop_
_entity_poly.entity_id
_entity_poly.type
_entity_poly.pdbx_seq_one_letter_code
_entity_poly.pdbx_strand_id
1 'polypeptide(L)'
;MIKLELLERNPGYGHPLRPEFRLTSFGKSIAALSHSIQRISPQTDHGLLRRSWTLPVLTTLQTPNHFNDIKRQLGTITDRALSQSLKTMEDRQWVSRTVDYIARPPKPIYTAVNTGAHISQITGPKIVFAP
;
A
#
# COMPACT_ATOMS: atom_id res chain seq x y z
N MET A 1 -10.88 3.04 13.05
CA MET A 1 -9.89 2.74 14.11
C MET A 1 -10.43 1.70 15.10
N ILE A 2 -11.47 1.98 15.90
CA ILE A 2 -12.03 1.01 16.87
C ILE A 2 -12.67 -0.21 16.19
N LYS A 3 -13.52 0.01 15.18
CA LYS A 3 -14.12 -1.09 14.37
C LYS A 3 -13.06 -1.95 13.64
N LEU A 4 -11.86 -1.39 13.45
CA LEU A 4 -10.73 -2.09 12.84
C LEU A 4 -9.79 -2.69 13.91
N GLU A 5 -10.20 -2.65 15.19
CA GLU A 5 -9.45 -3.15 16.34
C GLU A 5 -8.05 -2.55 16.51
N LEU A 6 -7.81 -1.36 15.94
CA LEU A 6 -6.52 -0.65 16.07
C LEU A 6 -6.44 0.15 17.36
N LEU A 7 -7.59 0.60 17.86
CA LEU A 7 -7.71 1.36 19.11
C LEU A 7 -8.77 0.74 19.98
N GLU A 8 -8.53 0.80 21.27
CA GLU A 8 -9.52 0.53 22.30
C GLU A 8 -9.62 1.73 23.26
N ARG A 9 -10.77 1.88 23.91
CA ARG A 9 -10.89 2.85 25.01
C ARG A 9 -9.95 2.44 26.13
N ASN A 10 -9.30 3.41 26.75
CA ASN A 10 -8.53 3.16 27.97
C ASN A 10 -9.51 2.68 29.05
N PRO A 11 -9.36 1.46 29.60
CA PRO A 11 -10.32 0.90 30.56
C PRO A 11 -10.25 1.56 31.95
N GLY A 12 -9.30 2.46 32.20
CA GLY A 12 -9.20 3.21 33.46
C GLY A 12 -10.30 4.26 33.64
N TYR A 13 -10.32 4.89 34.82
CA TYR A 13 -11.23 6.00 35.16
C TYR A 13 -10.80 7.31 34.49
N GLY A 14 -10.81 7.31 33.15
CA GLY A 14 -10.62 8.53 32.36
C GLY A 14 -11.78 9.50 32.57
N HIS A 15 -11.56 10.76 32.21
CA HIS A 15 -12.60 11.77 32.35
C HIS A 15 -13.82 11.39 31.47
N PRO A 16 -15.06 11.38 32.00
CA PRO A 16 -16.25 10.94 31.25
C PRO A 16 -16.46 11.71 29.94
N LEU A 17 -16.11 12.99 29.94
CA LEU A 17 -16.21 13.90 28.79
C LEU A 17 -14.98 13.89 27.87
N ARG A 18 -13.90 13.18 28.24
CA ARG A 18 -12.69 13.07 27.42
C ARG A 18 -12.20 11.62 27.43
N PRO A 19 -12.81 10.75 26.59
CA PRO A 19 -12.37 9.37 26.46
C PRO A 19 -10.91 9.33 26.01
N GLU A 20 -10.11 8.55 26.72
CA GLU A 20 -8.75 8.23 26.31
C GLU A 20 -8.75 6.94 25.49
N PHE A 21 -7.83 6.85 24.53
CA PHE A 21 -7.67 5.68 23.68
C PHE A 21 -6.24 5.19 23.73
N ARG A 22 -6.07 3.88 23.66
CA ARG A 22 -4.76 3.24 23.54
C ARG A 22 -4.73 2.33 22.32
N LEU A 23 -3.55 2.17 21.74
CA LEU A 23 -3.32 1.16 20.71
C LEU A 23 -3.50 -0.23 21.32
N THR A 24 -4.30 -1.05 20.67
CA THR A 24 -4.33 -2.50 20.93
C THR A 24 -3.00 -3.12 20.50
N SER A 25 -2.77 -4.40 20.83
CA SER A 25 -1.59 -5.13 20.31
C SER A 25 -1.55 -5.13 18.78
N PHE A 26 -2.69 -5.30 18.12
CA PHE A 26 -2.80 -5.21 16.67
C PHE A 26 -2.52 -3.79 16.16
N GLY A 27 -3.09 -2.77 16.82
CA GLY A 27 -2.83 -1.36 16.53
C GLY A 27 -1.35 -0.99 16.64
N LYS A 28 -0.62 -1.51 17.63
CA LYS A 28 0.83 -1.32 17.75
C LYS A 28 1.59 -1.92 16.57
N SER A 29 1.23 -3.12 16.13
CA SER A 29 1.83 -3.77 14.95
C SER A 29 1.58 -2.96 13.67
N ILE A 30 0.35 -2.46 13.47
CA ILE A 30 0.01 -1.61 12.32
C ILE A 30 0.70 -0.26 12.39
N ALA A 31 0.82 0.34 13.57
CA ALA A 31 1.57 1.59 13.77
C ALA A 31 3.06 1.41 13.44
N ALA A 32 3.68 0.31 13.89
CA ALA A 32 5.07 -0.02 13.57
C ALA A 32 5.29 -0.23 12.06
N LEU A 33 4.36 -0.91 11.38
CA LEU A 33 4.39 -1.07 9.92
C LEU A 33 4.27 0.28 9.21
N SER A 34 3.29 1.10 9.61
CA SER A 34 3.06 2.43 9.04
C SER A 34 4.27 3.33 9.21
N HIS A 35 4.90 3.31 10.39
CA HIS A 35 6.13 4.05 10.67
C HIS A 35 7.29 3.58 9.79
N SER A 36 7.44 2.27 9.60
CA SER A 36 8.49 1.70 8.74
C SER A 36 8.36 2.18 7.30
N ILE A 37 7.13 2.19 6.76
CA ILE A 37 6.83 2.68 5.40
C ILE A 37 7.12 4.18 5.29
N GLN A 38 6.67 4.97 6.26
CA GLN A 38 6.87 6.42 6.25
C GLN A 38 8.34 6.81 6.32
N ARG A 39 9.15 6.05 7.08
CA ARG A 39 10.58 6.32 7.29
C ARG A 39 11.43 6.09 6.04
N ILE A 40 11.07 5.14 5.19
CA ILE A 40 11.82 4.84 3.95
C ILE A 40 11.43 5.76 2.78
N SER A 41 10.37 6.54 2.93
CA SER A 41 9.88 7.46 1.91
C SER A 41 10.34 8.90 2.20
N PRO A 42 10.92 9.61 1.21
CA PRO A 42 11.21 11.02 1.35
C PRO A 42 9.96 11.82 1.72
N GLN A 43 10.10 12.85 2.56
CA GLN A 43 8.97 13.68 2.99
C GLN A 43 8.20 14.30 1.81
N THR A 44 8.92 14.63 0.72
CA THR A 44 8.36 15.14 -0.54
C THR A 44 7.39 14.17 -1.21
N ASP A 45 7.48 12.87 -0.92
CA ASP A 45 6.63 11.83 -1.49
C ASP A 45 5.55 11.33 -0.51
N HIS A 46 5.46 11.87 0.70
CA HIS A 46 4.41 11.48 1.65
C HIS A 46 3.00 11.75 1.11
N GLY A 47 2.85 12.72 0.20
CA GLY A 47 1.59 12.92 -0.54
C GLY A 47 1.19 11.73 -1.41
N LEU A 48 2.17 11.01 -1.98
CA LEU A 48 1.93 9.80 -2.76
C LEU A 48 1.54 8.62 -1.86
N LEU A 49 2.19 8.47 -0.70
CA LEU A 49 1.84 7.43 0.29
C LEU A 49 0.39 7.52 0.77
N ARG A 50 -0.13 8.74 0.94
CA ARG A 50 -1.49 8.96 1.45
C ARG A 50 -2.60 8.66 0.44
N ARG A 51 -2.25 8.36 -0.82
CA ARG A 51 -3.26 7.99 -1.83
C ARG A 51 -3.74 6.57 -1.58
N SER A 52 -5.05 6.36 -1.73
CA SER A 52 -5.74 5.11 -1.38
C SER A 52 -5.17 3.86 -2.06
N TRP A 53 -4.60 3.99 -3.26
CA TRP A 53 -4.15 2.86 -4.07
C TRP A 53 -2.62 2.69 -4.14
N THR A 54 -1.82 3.61 -3.61
CA THR A 54 -0.36 3.52 -3.68
C THR A 54 0.16 2.27 -2.98
N LEU A 55 -0.18 2.09 -1.69
CA LEU A 55 0.28 0.94 -0.92
C LEU A 55 -0.32 -0.38 -1.42
N PRO A 56 -1.64 -0.49 -1.70
CA PRO A 56 -2.19 -1.71 -2.27
C PRO A 56 -1.52 -2.12 -3.58
N VAL A 57 -1.33 -1.19 -4.54
CA VAL A 57 -0.69 -1.52 -5.81
C VAL A 57 0.77 -1.96 -5.60
N LEU A 58 1.57 -1.25 -4.80
CA LEU A 58 2.95 -1.66 -4.53
C LEU A 58 3.05 -3.03 -3.86
N THR A 59 2.08 -3.38 -3.02
CA THR A 59 2.00 -4.70 -2.37
C THR A 59 1.82 -5.83 -3.39
N THR A 60 1.09 -5.60 -4.49
CA THR A 60 0.94 -6.58 -5.59
C THR A 60 2.20 -6.75 -6.45
N LEU A 61 3.17 -5.84 -6.32
CA LEU A 61 4.38 -5.76 -7.16
C LEU A 61 5.62 -6.33 -6.47
N GLN A 62 5.46 -7.33 -5.60
CA GLN A 62 6.61 -8.09 -5.06
C GLN A 62 7.42 -8.75 -6.15
N THR A 63 6.74 -9.15 -7.22
CA THR A 63 7.31 -9.60 -8.48
C THR A 63 6.76 -8.73 -9.61
N PRO A 64 7.47 -8.62 -10.75
CA PRO A 64 6.93 -7.99 -11.94
C PRO A 64 5.56 -8.55 -12.30
N ASN A 65 4.61 -7.69 -12.67
CA ASN A 65 3.21 -8.09 -12.82
C ASN A 65 2.50 -7.33 -13.96
N HIS A 66 1.45 -7.91 -14.52
CA HIS A 66 0.64 -7.27 -15.56
C HIS A 66 -0.55 -6.52 -14.98
N PHE A 67 -1.07 -5.56 -15.76
CA PHE A 67 -2.20 -4.72 -15.35
C PHE A 67 -3.42 -5.53 -14.86
N ASN A 68 -3.83 -6.54 -15.62
CA ASN A 68 -5.02 -7.34 -15.31
C ASN A 68 -4.83 -8.22 -14.07
N ASP A 69 -3.60 -8.67 -13.81
CA ASP A 69 -3.26 -9.46 -12.64
C ASP A 69 -3.26 -8.60 -11.37
N ILE A 70 -2.67 -7.40 -11.44
CA ILE A 70 -2.74 -6.41 -10.35
C ILE A 70 -4.20 -6.05 -10.05
N LYS A 71 -5.00 -5.77 -11.09
CA LYS A 71 -6.43 -5.45 -10.93
C LYS A 71 -7.19 -6.59 -10.25
N ARG A 72 -6.97 -7.83 -10.71
CA ARG A 72 -7.63 -9.02 -10.15
C ARG A 72 -7.27 -9.21 -8.68
N GLN A 73 -6.00 -9.05 -8.32
CA GLN A 73 -5.55 -9.16 -6.92
C GLN A 73 -6.14 -8.08 -6.00
N LEU A 74 -6.41 -6.89 -6.53
CA LEU A 74 -6.98 -5.78 -5.73
C LEU A 74 -8.51 -5.81 -5.63
N GLY A 75 -9.20 -6.56 -6.50
CA GLY A 75 -10.63 -6.85 -6.47
C GLY A 75 -11.55 -5.66 -6.81
N THR A 76 -11.43 -4.55 -6.08
CA THR A 76 -12.36 -3.40 -6.13
C THR A 76 -11.82 -2.19 -6.90
N ILE A 77 -10.57 -2.25 -7.35
CA ILE A 77 -9.95 -1.14 -8.10
C ILE A 77 -10.53 -1.04 -9.53
N THR A 78 -10.86 0.19 -9.95
CA THR A 78 -11.29 0.44 -11.34
C THR A 78 -10.09 0.57 -12.29
N ASP A 79 -10.29 0.33 -13.59
CA ASP A 79 -9.23 0.50 -14.60
C ASP A 79 -8.64 1.90 -14.58
N ARG A 80 -9.50 2.92 -14.43
CA ARG A 80 -9.08 4.32 -14.32
C ARG A 80 -8.22 4.55 -13.08
N ALA A 81 -8.64 4.03 -11.92
CA ALA A 81 -7.90 4.20 -10.68
C ALA A 81 -6.54 3.49 -10.71
N LEU A 82 -6.49 2.27 -11.27
CA LEU A 82 -5.24 1.52 -11.42
C LEU A 82 -4.28 2.22 -12.38
N SER A 83 -4.78 2.63 -13.55
CA SER A 83 -3.98 3.34 -14.56
C SER A 83 -3.39 4.63 -14.00
N GLN A 84 -4.20 5.44 -13.32
CA GLN A 84 -3.73 6.68 -12.71
C GLN A 84 -2.71 6.45 -11.59
N SER A 85 -2.89 5.39 -10.79
CA SER A 85 -1.99 5.05 -9.70
C SER A 85 -0.63 4.61 -10.23
N LEU A 86 -0.61 3.70 -11.21
CA LEU A 86 0.62 3.25 -11.88
C LEU A 86 1.33 4.43 -12.55
N LYS A 87 0.60 5.28 -13.27
CA LYS A 87 1.20 6.45 -13.93
C LYS A 87 1.82 7.43 -12.93
N THR A 88 1.09 7.76 -11.86
CA THR A 88 1.60 8.68 -10.82
C THR A 88 2.87 8.11 -10.16
N MET A 89 2.91 6.80 -9.90
CA MET A 89 4.09 6.16 -9.31
C MET A 89 5.24 6.04 -10.30
N GLU A 90 4.97 5.86 -11.60
CA GLU A 90 5.97 5.91 -12.66
C GLU A 90 6.63 7.29 -12.73
N ASP A 91 5.83 8.37 -12.70
CA ASP A 91 6.33 9.75 -12.72
C ASP A 91 7.22 10.09 -11.51
N ARG A 92 7.08 9.32 -10.41
CA ARG A 92 7.91 9.42 -9.19
C ARG A 92 9.02 8.37 -9.11
N GLN A 93 9.20 7.56 -10.16
CA GLN A 93 10.14 6.45 -10.21
C GLN A 93 9.96 5.44 -9.05
N TRP A 94 8.72 5.16 -8.65
CA TRP A 94 8.38 4.11 -7.69
C TRP A 94 7.93 2.83 -8.39
N VAL A 95 7.46 2.96 -9.64
CA VAL A 95 7.11 1.86 -10.53
C VAL A 95 7.79 2.10 -11.88
N SER A 96 8.27 1.04 -12.52
CA SER A 96 8.75 1.06 -13.89
C SER A 96 7.79 0.27 -14.77
N ARG A 97 7.52 0.77 -15.98
CA ARG A 97 6.71 0.09 -17.00
C ARG A 97 7.60 -0.29 -18.17
N THR A 98 7.68 -1.58 -18.46
CA THR A 98 8.34 -2.12 -19.65
C THR A 98 7.35 -2.89 -20.50
N VAL A 99 7.74 -3.25 -21.73
CA VAL A 99 6.92 -4.08 -22.62
C VAL A 99 7.53 -5.47 -22.69
N ASP A 100 6.72 -6.48 -22.42
CA ASP A 100 7.05 -7.88 -22.73
C ASP A 100 6.81 -8.12 -24.22
N TYR A 101 7.89 -8.15 -24.99
CA TYR A 101 7.87 -8.43 -26.43
C TYR A 101 7.79 -9.94 -26.74
N ILE A 102 7.98 -10.81 -25.76
CA ILE A 102 7.89 -12.26 -25.92
C ILE A 102 6.42 -12.68 -25.86
N ALA A 103 5.61 -12.02 -25.05
CA ALA A 103 4.16 -12.22 -25.01
C ALA A 103 3.51 -12.04 -26.40
N ARG A 104 2.42 -12.79 -26.62
CA ARG A 104 1.59 -12.72 -27.84
C ARG A 104 0.13 -12.50 -27.42
N PRO A 105 -0.42 -11.27 -27.54
CA PRO A 105 0.23 -10.03 -27.98
C PRO A 105 1.24 -9.48 -26.94
N PRO A 106 2.13 -8.54 -27.32
CA PRO A 106 2.98 -7.83 -26.38
C PRO A 106 2.17 -7.12 -25.30
N LYS A 107 2.62 -7.19 -24.05
CA LYS A 107 1.89 -6.66 -22.89
C LYS A 107 2.79 -5.83 -21.97
N PRO A 108 2.27 -4.79 -21.32
CA PRO A 108 3.04 -4.06 -20.33
C PRO A 108 3.30 -4.92 -19.09
N ILE A 109 4.53 -4.83 -18.57
CA ILE A 109 4.93 -5.35 -17.26
C ILE A 109 5.23 -4.14 -16.36
N TYR A 110 4.73 -4.20 -15.13
CA TYR A 110 4.99 -3.21 -14.09
C TYR A 110 5.88 -3.83 -13.02
N THR A 111 6.90 -3.08 -12.60
CA THR A 111 7.86 -3.51 -11.57
C THR A 111 8.02 -2.41 -10.54
N ALA A 112 7.98 -2.74 -9.25
CA ALA A 112 8.31 -1.78 -8.20
C ALA A 112 9.82 -1.46 -8.23
N VAL A 113 10.18 -0.18 -8.15
CA VAL A 113 11.58 0.31 -8.22
C VAL A 113 11.83 1.37 -7.15
N ASN A 114 13.09 1.62 -6.81
CA ASN A 114 13.52 2.62 -5.81
C ASN A 114 12.72 2.50 -4.50
N THR A 115 12.16 3.61 -3.99
CA THR A 115 11.31 3.61 -2.80
C THR A 115 10.11 2.66 -2.91
N GLY A 116 9.53 2.51 -4.11
CA GLY A 116 8.44 1.57 -4.35
C GLY A 116 8.84 0.11 -4.13
N ALA A 117 10.06 -0.27 -4.50
CA ALA A 117 10.58 -1.62 -4.25
C ALA A 117 10.74 -1.90 -2.75
N HIS A 118 11.29 -0.94 -1.99
CA HIS A 118 11.42 -1.05 -0.54
C HIS A 118 10.06 -1.17 0.15
N ILE A 119 9.07 -0.38 -0.28
CA ILE A 119 7.70 -0.48 0.24
C ILE A 119 7.11 -1.86 -0.06
N SER A 120 7.22 -2.32 -1.31
CA SER A 120 6.69 -3.62 -1.75
C SER A 120 7.28 -4.79 -0.95
N GLN A 121 8.59 -4.77 -0.67
CA GLN A 121 9.26 -5.77 0.17
C GLN A 121 8.75 -5.78 1.61
N ILE A 122 8.41 -4.62 2.17
CA ILE A 122 7.89 -4.50 3.53
C ILE A 122 6.43 -4.97 3.62
N THR A 123 5.60 -4.60 2.64
CA THR A 123 4.15 -4.82 2.70
C THR A 123 3.73 -6.19 2.17
N GLY A 124 4.36 -6.67 1.10
CA GLY A 124 3.94 -7.88 0.41
C GLY A 124 3.90 -9.15 1.28
N PRO A 125 4.88 -9.45 2.15
CA PRO A 125 4.81 -10.62 3.03
C PRO A 125 3.76 -10.50 4.14
N LYS A 126 3.26 -9.27 4.40
CA LYS A 126 2.42 -8.94 5.56
C LYS A 126 0.96 -8.71 5.18
N ILE A 127 0.67 -8.49 3.92
CA ILE A 127 -0.66 -8.14 3.43
C ILE A 127 -1.09 -9.21 2.44
N VAL A 128 -2.17 -9.92 2.80
CA VAL A 128 -2.85 -10.84 1.90
C VAL A 128 -4.14 -10.16 1.46
N PHE A 129 -4.33 -10.03 0.15
CA PHE A 129 -5.61 -9.58 -0.38
C PHE A 129 -6.62 -10.72 -0.27
N ALA A 130 -7.78 -10.41 0.28
CA ALA A 130 -8.89 -11.35 0.26
C ALA A 130 -9.31 -11.59 -1.21
N PRO A 131 -9.68 -12.84 -1.57
CA PRO A 131 -10.11 -13.19 -2.92
C PRO A 131 -11.40 -12.48 -3.36
#